data_AF-A0A061P947-F1
#
_entry.id   AF-A0A061P947-F1
#
_cell.length_a   1.000
_cell.length_b   1.000
_cell.length_c   1.000
_cell.angle_alpha   90.00
_cell.angle_beta   90.00
_cell.angle_gamma   90.00
#
_symmetry.space_group_name_H-M   'P 1'
#
loop_
_entity.id
_entity.type
_entity.pdbx_description
1 polymer ?
#
loop_
_entity_poly.entity_id
_entity_poly.type
_entity_poly.pdbx_seq_one_letter_code
_entity_poly.pdbx_strand_id
1 'polypeptide(L)'
;MALDREAIVEGLYEGYGSVAHGPLNDLVNASSPDVESLPYDPDRAQELLAEAGYEDGFSATMHTNDANPMRVQIAELAQDQFGEIGVDVTIEEVEWGAYLDLVDAGDTEMFILGWSISAGDADNGVRTLFHSDNFGSAGNQTLYHNEEVDVLLDEARAELDEDARQDLYGQVQQTLIDEAPMIYTLHTDYVVG
;
A
#
# COMPACT_ATOMS: atom_id res chain seq x y z
N MET A 1 7.37 -3.98 -7.50
CA MET A 1 8.39 -4.94 -7.97
C MET A 1 9.82 -4.48 -7.67
N ALA A 2 10.12 -3.18 -7.65
CA ALA A 2 11.47 -2.68 -7.35
C ALA A 2 11.76 -2.39 -5.87
N LEU A 3 10.80 -2.61 -4.96
CA LEU A 3 11.00 -2.44 -3.52
C LEU A 3 11.10 -3.81 -2.84
N ASP A 4 12.24 -4.08 -2.21
CA ASP A 4 12.51 -5.27 -1.41
C ASP A 4 11.83 -5.14 -0.04
N ARG A 5 10.69 -5.78 0.09
CA ARG A 5 9.89 -5.78 1.32
C ARG A 5 10.51 -6.66 2.41
N GLU A 6 11.32 -7.65 2.05
CA GLU A 6 12.02 -8.50 3.01
C GLU A 6 13.13 -7.69 3.68
N ALA A 7 13.86 -6.88 2.91
CA ALA A 7 14.85 -5.93 3.46
C ALA A 7 14.22 -4.92 4.44
N ILE A 8 12.98 -4.48 4.21
CA ILE A 8 12.25 -3.63 5.17
C ILE A 8 12.01 -4.39 6.47
N VAL A 9 11.42 -5.59 6.41
CA VAL A 9 11.02 -6.36 7.60
C VAL A 9 12.24 -6.84 8.39
N GLU A 10 13.24 -7.42 7.73
CA GLU A 10 14.43 -7.96 8.39
C GLU A 10 15.42 -6.87 8.81
N GLY A 11 15.66 -5.89 7.94
CA GLY A 11 16.68 -4.87 8.12
C GLY A 11 16.25 -3.70 8.99
N LEU A 12 15.04 -3.19 8.77
CA LEU A 12 14.55 -1.98 9.47
C LEU A 12 13.71 -2.32 10.70
N TYR A 13 12.89 -3.37 10.61
CA TYR A 13 12.02 -3.79 11.71
C TYR A 13 12.60 -4.92 12.56
N GLU A 14 13.82 -5.40 12.28
CA GLU A 14 14.48 -6.48 13.03
C GLU A 14 13.60 -7.76 13.17
N GLY A 15 12.73 -8.01 12.19
CA GLY A 15 11.77 -9.11 12.21
C GLY A 15 10.51 -8.87 13.05
N TYR A 16 10.29 -7.67 13.60
CA TYR A 16 9.05 -7.28 14.28
C TYR A 16 7.96 -6.86 13.28
N GLY A 17 7.46 -7.84 12.54
CA GLY A 17 6.38 -7.71 11.56
C GLY A 17 6.47 -8.80 10.50
N SER A 18 5.51 -8.79 9.58
CA SER A 18 5.47 -9.71 8.43
C SER A 18 5.42 -8.92 7.12
N VAL A 19 5.98 -9.50 6.06
CA VAL A 19 5.87 -8.94 4.70
C VAL A 19 4.39 -8.89 4.34
N ALA A 20 3.89 -7.72 3.94
CA ALA A 20 2.51 -7.58 3.52
C ALA A 20 2.35 -8.11 2.11
N HIS A 21 1.57 -9.19 1.93
CA HIS A 21 1.28 -9.75 0.61
C HIS A 21 0.13 -9.03 -0.10
N GLY A 22 -0.66 -8.24 0.63
CA GLY A 22 -1.79 -7.47 0.13
C GLY A 22 -2.25 -6.41 1.14
N PRO A 23 -3.46 -5.83 0.96
CA PRO A 23 -3.98 -4.81 1.85
C PRO A 23 -4.44 -5.34 3.22
N LEU A 24 -4.69 -6.65 3.34
CA LEU A 24 -5.13 -7.32 4.56
C LEU A 24 -4.14 -8.40 4.97
N ASN A 25 -4.04 -8.64 6.28
CA ASN A 25 -3.37 -9.81 6.81
C ASN A 25 -4.39 -10.92 7.16
N ASP A 26 -3.90 -12.14 7.33
CA ASP A 26 -4.71 -13.34 7.62
C ASP A 26 -5.48 -13.27 8.95
N LEU A 27 -5.17 -12.30 9.82
CA LEU A 27 -5.87 -12.11 11.10
C LEU A 27 -7.16 -11.30 10.95
N VAL A 28 -7.33 -10.59 9.83
CA VAL A 28 -8.54 -9.80 9.56
C VAL A 28 -9.66 -10.74 9.10
N ASN A 29 -10.84 -10.59 9.70
CA ASN A 29 -12.02 -11.35 9.31
C ASN A 29 -12.38 -11.10 7.84
N ALA A 30 -12.69 -12.18 7.11
CA ALA A 30 -12.95 -12.20 5.67
C ALA A 30 -11.78 -11.85 4.76
N SER A 31 -10.53 -11.80 5.29
CA SER A 31 -9.34 -11.80 4.44
C SER A 31 -9.22 -13.10 3.64
N SER A 32 -8.52 -13.06 2.50
CA SER A 32 -8.25 -14.24 1.69
C SER A 32 -6.76 -14.54 1.76
N PRO A 33 -6.36 -15.73 2.25
CA PRO A 33 -4.95 -16.10 2.31
C PRO A 33 -4.39 -16.47 0.92
N ASP A 34 -5.27 -16.70 -0.06
CA ASP A 34 -4.93 -17.21 -1.40
C ASP A 34 -4.75 -16.07 -2.41
N VAL A 35 -4.02 -15.00 -2.04
CA VAL A 35 -3.71 -13.87 -2.92
C VAL A 35 -2.29 -13.96 -3.46
N GLU A 36 -2.10 -13.65 -4.74
CA GLU A 36 -0.80 -13.68 -5.41
C GLU A 36 -0.14 -12.30 -5.34
N SER A 37 0.82 -12.11 -4.44
CA SER A 37 1.52 -10.84 -4.29
C SER A 37 2.52 -10.55 -5.41
N LEU A 38 2.70 -9.27 -5.77
CA LEU A 38 3.75 -8.85 -6.71
C LEU A 38 5.15 -9.19 -6.16
N PRO A 39 6.02 -9.89 -6.91
CA PRO A 39 7.35 -10.24 -6.45
C PRO A 39 8.30 -9.03 -6.44
N TYR A 40 9.40 -9.18 -5.70
CA TYR A 40 10.57 -8.33 -5.87
C TYR A 40 11.36 -8.81 -7.09
N ASP A 41 11.39 -7.99 -8.13
CA ASP A 41 12.03 -8.28 -9.42
C ASP A 41 12.40 -6.94 -10.09
N PRO A 42 13.59 -6.39 -9.79
CA PRO A 42 14.06 -5.13 -10.37
C PRO A 42 14.24 -5.20 -11.89
N ASP A 43 14.64 -6.36 -12.43
CA ASP A 43 14.78 -6.56 -13.87
C ASP A 43 13.43 -6.40 -14.57
N ARG A 44 12.39 -7.07 -14.06
CA ARG A 44 11.02 -6.91 -14.61
C ARG A 44 10.47 -5.50 -14.39
N ALA A 45 10.80 -4.85 -13.28
CA ALA A 45 10.40 -3.46 -13.05
C ALA A 45 11.00 -2.52 -14.10
N GLN A 46 12.29 -2.70 -14.45
CA GLN A 46 12.95 -1.93 -15.50
C GLN A 46 12.33 -2.18 -16.89
N GLU A 47 11.98 -3.43 -17.21
CA GLU A 47 11.26 -3.76 -18.45
C GLU A 47 9.91 -3.05 -18.53
N LEU A 48 9.13 -3.05 -17.44
CA LEU A 48 7.84 -2.37 -17.38
C LEU A 48 7.97 -0.86 -17.56
N LEU A 49 9.00 -0.23 -16.99
CA LEU A 49 9.29 1.19 -17.23
C LEU A 49 9.57 1.47 -18.71
N ALA A 50 10.37 0.62 -19.37
CA ALA A 50 10.64 0.77 -20.80
C ALA A 50 9.37 0.55 -21.65
N GLU A 51 8.55 -0.46 -21.34
CA GLU A 51 7.25 -0.70 -22.00
C GLU A 51 6.30 0.50 -21.86
N ALA A 52 6.35 1.20 -20.73
CA ALA A 52 5.59 2.42 -20.45
C ALA A 52 6.18 3.70 -21.09
N GLY A 53 7.35 3.61 -21.75
CA GLY A 53 8.02 4.74 -22.41
C GLY A 53 8.95 5.55 -21.50
N TYR A 54 9.31 5.01 -20.33
CA TYR A 54 10.24 5.60 -19.36
C TYR A 54 11.58 4.85 -19.34
N GLU A 55 12.13 4.52 -20.51
CA GLU A 55 13.40 3.78 -20.63
C GLU A 55 14.60 4.52 -19.99
N ASP A 56 14.57 5.85 -20.02
CA ASP A 56 15.56 6.74 -19.38
C ASP A 56 15.18 7.11 -17.93
N GLY A 57 14.11 6.52 -17.39
CA GLY A 57 13.58 6.82 -16.06
C GLY A 57 12.81 8.14 -15.97
N PHE A 58 12.57 8.59 -14.74
CA PHE A 58 11.90 9.85 -14.41
C PHE A 58 12.28 10.30 -12.99
N SER A 59 12.00 11.56 -12.65
CA SER A 59 12.13 12.07 -11.28
C SER A 59 10.76 12.17 -10.62
N ALA A 60 10.70 11.95 -9.32
CA ALA A 60 9.48 12.13 -8.52
C ALA A 60 9.81 12.48 -7.05
N THR A 61 8.84 13.04 -6.34
CA THR A 61 8.95 13.38 -4.92
C THR A 61 8.17 12.39 -4.05
N MET A 62 8.83 11.87 -3.01
CA MET A 62 8.22 11.02 -1.99
C MET A 62 8.10 11.78 -0.67
N HIS A 63 6.86 11.96 -0.21
CA HIS A 63 6.58 12.63 1.06
C HIS A 63 6.51 11.61 2.21
N THR A 64 7.05 11.99 3.36
CA THR A 64 6.90 11.27 4.62
C THR A 64 6.85 12.26 5.78
N ASN A 65 6.46 11.79 6.97
CA ASN A 65 6.40 12.67 8.13
C ASN A 65 7.71 12.66 8.96
N ASP A 66 8.17 13.84 9.34
CA ASP A 66 9.45 14.09 10.04
C ASP A 66 9.60 13.39 11.40
N ALA A 67 8.48 13.10 12.07
CA ALA A 67 8.44 12.48 13.38
C ALA A 67 8.38 10.93 13.36
N ASN A 68 8.60 10.28 12.22
CA ASN A 68 8.62 8.82 12.11
C ASN A 68 9.92 8.29 11.46
N PRO A 69 10.96 7.99 12.27
CA PRO A 69 12.25 7.52 11.76
C PRO A 69 12.16 6.24 10.94
N MET A 70 11.14 5.42 11.16
CA MET A 70 10.97 4.17 10.43
C MET A 70 10.46 4.42 9.01
N ARG A 71 9.51 5.35 8.85
CA ARG A 71 9.05 5.75 7.51
C ARG A 71 10.15 6.45 6.72
N VAL A 72 11.00 7.24 7.37
CA VAL A 72 12.17 7.86 6.73
C VAL A 72 13.13 6.79 6.21
N GLN A 73 13.46 5.79 7.02
CA GLN A 73 14.33 4.68 6.57
C GLN A 73 13.72 3.86 5.42
N ILE A 74 12.39 3.64 5.42
CA ILE A 74 11.72 3.02 4.28
C ILE A 74 11.83 3.90 3.03
N ALA A 75 11.67 5.22 3.17
CA ALA A 75 11.81 6.16 2.06
C ALA A 75 13.23 6.16 1.48
N GLU A 76 14.26 6.13 2.33
CA GLU A 76 15.66 6.06 1.92
C GLU A 76 15.97 4.73 1.18
N LEU A 77 15.46 3.60 1.68
CA LEU A 77 15.59 2.32 1.00
C LEU A 77 14.87 2.31 -0.35
N ALA A 78 13.66 2.87 -0.40
CA ALA A 78 12.90 2.99 -1.65
C ALA A 78 13.61 3.91 -2.65
N GLN A 79 14.16 5.04 -2.20
CA GLN A 79 14.95 5.95 -3.03
C GLN A 79 16.16 5.24 -3.63
N ASP A 80 16.91 4.46 -2.84
CA ASP A 80 18.08 3.72 -3.31
C ASP A 80 17.69 2.69 -4.40
N GLN A 81 16.71 1.84 -4.11
CA GLN A 81 16.28 0.76 -5.02
C GLN A 81 15.56 1.27 -6.27
N PHE A 82 14.78 2.35 -6.16
CA PHE A 82 14.17 3.00 -7.31
C PHE A 82 15.23 3.67 -8.19
N GLY A 83 16.31 4.17 -7.59
CA GLY A 83 17.48 4.68 -8.30
C GLY A 83 18.18 3.63 -9.16
N GLU A 84 18.22 2.36 -8.73
CA GLU A 84 18.80 1.25 -9.51
C GLU A 84 18.08 1.01 -10.85
N ILE A 85 16.79 1.35 -10.94
CA ILE A 85 15.99 1.24 -12.16
C ILE A 85 15.76 2.60 -12.87
N GLY A 86 16.49 3.65 -12.47
CA GLY A 86 16.46 4.96 -13.11
C GLY A 86 15.38 5.93 -12.61
N VAL A 87 14.68 5.61 -11.53
CA VAL A 87 13.71 6.51 -10.91
C VAL A 87 14.41 7.36 -9.84
N ASP A 88 14.54 8.66 -10.12
CA ASP A 88 15.21 9.63 -9.24
C ASP A 88 14.22 10.21 -8.21
N VAL A 89 14.22 9.66 -7.00
CA VAL A 89 13.31 10.05 -5.93
C VAL A 89 13.90 11.14 -5.06
N THR A 90 13.20 12.25 -4.87
CA THR A 90 13.50 13.25 -3.81
C THR A 90 12.61 13.00 -2.59
N ILE A 91 13.20 12.83 -1.41
CA ILE A 91 12.45 12.64 -0.16
C ILE A 91 12.15 14.00 0.47
N GLU A 92 10.88 14.26 0.79
CA GLU A 92 10.44 15.44 1.54
C GLU A 92 9.80 15.04 2.87
N GLU A 93 10.47 15.42 3.96
CA GLU A 93 9.96 15.26 5.31
C GLU A 93 9.10 16.47 5.71
N VAL A 94 7.86 16.21 6.12
CA VAL A 94 6.88 17.25 6.47
C VAL A 94 6.35 17.01 7.90
N GLU A 95 6.06 18.09 8.63
CA GLU A 95 5.40 18.00 9.94
C GLU A 95 4.05 17.27 9.78
N TRP A 96 3.70 16.40 10.73
CA TRP A 96 2.55 15.48 10.62
C TRP A 96 1.22 16.13 10.20
N GLY A 97 0.85 17.27 10.78
CA GLY A 97 -0.38 17.96 10.41
C GLY A 97 -0.37 18.43 8.95
N ALA A 98 0.71 19.11 8.55
CA ALA A 98 0.87 19.56 7.16
C ALA A 98 1.02 18.39 6.17
N TYR A 99 1.64 17.29 6.59
CA TYR A 99 1.76 16.07 5.80
C TYR A 99 0.38 15.46 5.50
N LEU A 100 -0.47 15.32 6.52
CA LEU A 100 -1.83 14.84 6.33
C LEU A 100 -2.64 15.76 5.42
N ASP A 101 -2.52 17.08 5.57
CA ASP A 101 -3.20 18.03 4.69
C ASP A 101 -2.79 17.84 3.21
N LEU A 102 -1.51 17.59 2.92
CA LEU A 102 -1.02 17.31 1.56
C LEU A 102 -1.56 15.99 1.00
N VAL A 103 -1.48 14.93 1.81
CA VAL A 103 -1.94 13.59 1.42
C VAL A 103 -3.45 13.55 1.21
N ASP A 104 -4.22 14.17 2.09
CA ASP A 104 -5.68 14.24 2.01
C ASP A 104 -6.16 15.12 0.83
N ALA A 105 -5.36 16.12 0.42
CA ALA A 105 -5.62 16.92 -0.76
C ALA A 105 -5.25 16.23 -2.08
N GLY A 106 -4.45 15.16 -2.03
CA GLY A 106 -3.88 14.51 -3.22
C GLY A 106 -2.74 15.32 -3.86
N ASP A 107 -2.10 16.21 -3.10
CA ASP A 107 -1.03 17.10 -3.57
C ASP A 107 0.37 16.43 -3.50
N THR A 108 0.43 15.10 -3.58
CA THR A 108 1.67 14.31 -3.49
C THR A 108 1.82 13.39 -4.70
N GLU A 109 3.05 13.18 -5.17
CA GLU A 109 3.36 12.22 -6.23
C GLU A 109 3.51 10.80 -5.66
N MET A 110 4.27 10.68 -4.57
CA MET A 110 4.36 9.48 -3.73
C MET A 110 4.30 9.88 -2.25
N PHE A 111 3.79 8.99 -1.41
CA PHE A 111 3.74 9.20 0.03
C PHE A 111 3.85 7.87 0.80
N ILE A 112 4.30 7.91 2.05
CA ILE A 112 4.35 6.74 2.95
C ILE A 112 3.37 6.94 4.10
N LEU A 113 2.34 6.10 4.17
CA LEU A 113 1.39 6.09 5.27
C LEU A 113 1.14 4.66 5.75
N GLY A 114 0.41 4.54 6.86
CA GLY A 114 -0.04 3.25 7.36
C GLY A 114 -1.41 3.40 7.99
N TRP A 115 -2.18 2.32 7.95
CA TRP A 115 -3.53 2.25 8.48
C TRP A 115 -3.63 1.10 9.50
N SER A 116 -4.45 1.28 10.53
CA SER A 116 -4.69 0.26 11.56
C SER A 116 -6.13 -0.24 11.47
N ILE A 117 -6.31 -1.52 11.16
CA ILE A 117 -7.63 -2.17 11.05
C ILE A 117 -8.10 -2.61 12.45
N SER A 118 -8.35 -1.64 13.31
CA SER A 118 -8.64 -1.86 14.74
C SER A 118 -9.94 -2.64 15.00
N ALA A 119 -10.88 -2.66 14.04
CA ALA A 119 -12.13 -3.40 14.14
C ALA A 119 -11.98 -4.91 13.85
N GLY A 120 -10.85 -5.33 13.26
CA GLY A 120 -10.61 -6.73 12.89
C GLY A 120 -11.49 -7.25 11.73
N ASP A 121 -12.14 -6.36 10.99
CA ASP A 121 -13.02 -6.69 9.86
C ASP A 121 -12.55 -6.04 8.57
N ALA A 122 -12.60 -6.80 7.46
CA ALA A 122 -12.12 -6.36 6.15
C ALA A 122 -12.81 -5.10 5.62
N ASP A 123 -14.11 -4.89 5.90
CA ASP A 123 -14.86 -3.71 5.45
C ASP A 123 -14.20 -2.43 5.97
N ASN A 124 -13.84 -2.41 7.25
CA ASN A 124 -13.31 -1.21 7.90
C ASN A 124 -11.98 -0.75 7.29
N GLY A 125 -11.11 -1.69 6.92
CA GLY A 125 -9.83 -1.38 6.31
C GLY A 125 -9.95 -1.07 4.83
N VAL A 126 -10.35 -2.08 4.04
CA VAL A 126 -10.29 -2.02 2.58
C VAL A 126 -11.26 -0.99 2.02
N ARG A 127 -12.50 -0.93 2.53
CA ARG A 127 -13.47 0.04 2.03
C ARG A 127 -13.02 1.47 2.31
N THR A 128 -12.52 1.74 3.52
CA THR A 128 -12.04 3.08 3.89
C THR A 128 -10.91 3.56 2.98
N LEU A 129 -9.97 2.67 2.65
CA LEU A 129 -8.78 3.02 1.89
C LEU A 129 -8.96 3.00 0.37
N PHE A 130 -9.93 2.24 -0.17
CA PHE A 130 -10.00 1.99 -1.62
C PHE A 130 -11.35 2.28 -2.28
N HIS A 131 -12.43 2.44 -1.51
CA HIS A 131 -13.72 2.82 -2.11
C HIS A 131 -13.69 4.28 -2.57
N SER A 132 -14.27 4.58 -3.73
CA SER A 132 -14.19 5.92 -4.34
C SER A 132 -14.95 7.02 -3.58
N ASP A 133 -16.05 6.69 -2.89
CA ASP A 133 -16.71 7.61 -1.95
C ASP A 133 -15.81 8.14 -0.82
N ASN A 134 -14.63 7.54 -0.59
CA ASN A 134 -13.76 7.86 0.53
C ASN A 134 -12.52 8.69 0.16
N PHE A 135 -12.50 9.39 -0.98
CA PHE A 135 -11.33 10.19 -1.38
C PHE A 135 -10.80 11.15 -0.31
N GLY A 136 -9.48 11.27 -0.24
CA GLY A 136 -8.78 12.19 0.63
C GLY A 136 -8.96 11.85 2.11
N SER A 137 -9.33 12.84 2.92
CA SER A 137 -9.46 12.72 4.39
C SER A 137 -10.50 11.70 4.87
N ALA A 138 -11.35 11.17 3.99
CA ALA A 138 -12.24 10.06 4.32
C ALA A 138 -11.51 8.69 4.36
N GLY A 139 -10.32 8.58 3.77
CA GLY A 139 -9.42 7.42 3.91
C GLY A 139 -8.68 7.01 2.62
N ASN A 140 -9.30 7.18 1.46
CA ASN A 140 -8.73 6.85 0.16
C ASN A 140 -7.83 7.98 -0.35
N GLN A 141 -6.64 8.04 0.25
CA GLN A 141 -5.61 9.05 -0.01
C GLN A 141 -4.81 8.76 -1.28
N THR A 142 -4.89 7.54 -1.80
CA THR A 142 -4.35 7.20 -3.14
C THR A 142 -5.19 7.75 -4.28
N LEU A 143 -6.39 8.27 -3.98
CA LEU A 143 -7.40 8.68 -4.96
C LEU A 143 -7.75 7.55 -5.96
N TYR A 144 -7.58 6.30 -5.52
CA TYR A 144 -7.81 5.13 -6.35
C TYR A 144 -9.30 4.98 -6.66
N HIS A 145 -9.63 4.71 -7.92
CA HIS A 145 -10.99 4.47 -8.35
C HIS A 145 -11.02 3.34 -9.38
N ASN A 146 -11.77 2.30 -9.03
CA ASN A 146 -12.11 1.21 -9.91
C ASN A 146 -13.58 0.83 -9.61
N GLU A 147 -14.44 0.96 -10.61
CA GLU A 147 -15.88 0.70 -10.49
C GLU A 147 -16.17 -0.74 -10.07
N GLU A 148 -15.36 -1.71 -10.51
CA GLU A 148 -15.48 -3.11 -10.13
C GLU A 148 -15.12 -3.31 -8.64
N VAL A 149 -14.07 -2.64 -8.16
CA VAL A 149 -13.71 -2.68 -6.74
C VAL A 149 -14.80 -2.06 -5.87
N ASP A 150 -15.38 -0.93 -6.28
CA ASP A 150 -16.49 -0.31 -5.54
C ASP A 150 -17.70 -1.24 -5.45
N VAL A 151 -18.09 -1.86 -6.58
CA VAL A 151 -19.20 -2.83 -6.62
C VAL A 151 -18.93 -4.03 -5.72
N LEU A 152 -17.74 -4.63 -5.80
CA LEU A 152 -17.36 -5.78 -4.98
C LEU A 152 -17.37 -5.43 -3.48
N LEU A 153 -16.91 -4.24 -3.11
CA LEU A 153 -16.91 -3.77 -1.72
C LEU A 153 -18.34 -3.56 -1.19
N ASP A 154 -19.22 -2.97 -2.00
CA ASP A 154 -20.63 -2.77 -1.62
C ASP A 154 -21.38 -4.11 -1.51
N GLU A 155 -21.11 -5.07 -2.40
CA GLU A 155 -21.64 -6.44 -2.32
C GLU A 155 -21.13 -7.16 -1.08
N ALA A 156 -19.81 -7.14 -0.82
CA ALA A 156 -19.18 -7.79 0.33
C ALA A 156 -19.69 -7.25 1.67
N ARG A 157 -20.09 -5.98 1.72
CA ARG A 157 -20.68 -5.35 2.89
C ARG A 157 -22.12 -5.78 3.16
N ALA A 158 -22.86 -6.11 2.10
CA ALA A 158 -24.26 -6.55 2.19
C ALA A 158 -24.39 -8.07 2.35
N GLU A 159 -23.33 -8.83 2.05
CA GLU A 159 -23.31 -10.29 2.14
C GLU A 159 -23.31 -10.80 3.60
N LEU A 160 -24.15 -11.78 3.87
CA LEU A 160 -24.34 -12.39 5.20
C LEU A 160 -23.73 -13.79 5.30
N ASP A 161 -23.51 -14.46 4.17
CA ASP A 161 -22.79 -15.72 4.10
C ASP A 161 -21.28 -15.47 4.20
N GLU A 162 -20.63 -16.08 5.20
CA GLU A 162 -19.22 -15.78 5.51
C GLU A 162 -18.26 -16.23 4.39
N ASP A 163 -18.55 -17.37 3.76
CA ASP A 163 -17.72 -17.90 2.67
C ASP A 163 -17.85 -17.02 1.42
N ALA A 164 -19.08 -16.67 1.02
CA ALA A 164 -19.30 -15.76 -0.11
C ALA A 164 -18.70 -14.37 0.14
N ARG A 165 -18.79 -13.86 1.38
CA ARG A 165 -18.18 -12.59 1.76
C ARG A 165 -16.65 -12.64 1.66
N GLN A 166 -16.03 -13.74 2.08
CA GLN A 166 -14.59 -13.97 1.94
C GLN A 166 -14.17 -14.01 0.47
N ASP A 167 -14.92 -14.69 -0.39
CA ASP A 167 -14.66 -14.74 -1.83
C ASP A 167 -14.70 -13.35 -2.49
N LEU A 168 -15.64 -12.49 -2.08
CA LEU A 168 -15.74 -11.11 -2.56
C LEU A 168 -14.52 -10.27 -2.13
N TYR A 169 -14.13 -10.33 -0.85
CA TYR A 169 -12.92 -9.64 -0.39
C TYR A 169 -11.64 -10.23 -1.01
N GLY A 170 -11.61 -11.53 -1.33
CA GLY A 170 -10.51 -12.16 -2.07
C GLY A 170 -10.33 -11.53 -3.45
N GLN A 171 -11.43 -11.34 -4.19
CA GLN A 171 -11.41 -10.66 -5.49
C GLN A 171 -10.94 -9.20 -5.38
N VAL A 172 -11.42 -8.48 -4.35
CA VAL A 172 -10.96 -7.10 -4.10
C VAL A 172 -9.45 -7.07 -3.81
N GLN A 173 -8.96 -7.93 -2.92
CA GLN A 173 -7.53 -7.99 -2.58
C GLN A 173 -6.68 -8.29 -3.81
N GLN A 174 -7.05 -9.27 -4.63
CA GLN A 174 -6.30 -9.61 -5.83
C GLN A 174 -6.29 -8.45 -6.83
N THR A 175 -7.44 -7.82 -7.08
CA THR A 175 -7.54 -6.66 -7.97
C THR A 175 -6.64 -5.52 -7.51
N LEU A 176 -6.64 -5.21 -6.21
CA LEU A 176 -5.78 -4.17 -5.65
C LEU A 176 -4.29 -4.51 -5.74
N ILE A 177 -3.91 -5.78 -5.60
CA ILE A 177 -2.52 -6.21 -5.80
C ILE A 177 -2.11 -6.04 -7.26
N ASP A 178 -2.96 -6.45 -8.20
CA ASP A 178 -2.69 -6.41 -9.63
C ASP A 178 -2.61 -4.97 -10.17
N GLU A 179 -3.48 -4.07 -9.69
CA GLU A 179 -3.47 -2.65 -10.09
C GLU A 179 -2.47 -1.79 -9.30
N ALA A 180 -1.95 -2.31 -8.19
CA ALA A 180 -0.88 -1.70 -7.38
C ALA A 180 -1.08 -0.20 -7.07
N PRO A 181 -2.23 0.25 -6.52
CA PRO A 181 -2.44 1.65 -6.13
C PRO A 181 -1.51 2.10 -4.99
N MET A 182 -0.94 1.14 -4.26
CA MET A 182 0.12 1.34 -3.29
C MET A 182 1.02 0.11 -3.23
N ILE A 183 2.21 0.26 -2.63
CA ILE A 183 3.07 -0.87 -2.31
C ILE A 183 2.79 -1.30 -0.87
N TYR A 184 2.23 -2.50 -0.69
CA TYR A 184 2.03 -3.09 0.63
C TYR A 184 3.37 -3.54 1.21
N THR A 185 3.93 -2.77 2.14
CA THR A 185 5.29 -2.99 2.69
C THR A 185 5.32 -4.03 3.79
N LEU A 186 4.61 -3.79 4.90
CA LEU A 186 4.57 -4.70 6.04
C LEU A 186 3.24 -4.65 6.80
N HIS A 187 2.95 -5.72 7.53
CA HIS A 187 2.01 -5.72 8.64
C HIS A 187 2.78 -5.76 9.95
N THR A 188 2.56 -4.77 10.82
CA THR A 188 3.21 -4.72 12.13
C THR A 188 2.55 -5.69 13.09
N ASP A 189 3.33 -6.57 13.70
CA ASP A 189 2.86 -7.39 14.81
C ASP A 189 2.89 -6.55 16.09
N TYR A 190 1.73 -6.24 16.65
CA TYR A 190 1.67 -5.63 17.97
C TYR A 190 2.05 -6.69 19.01
N VAL A 191 3.29 -6.64 19.51
CA VAL A 191 3.66 -7.34 20.73
C VAL A 191 2.89 -6.66 21.87
N VAL A 192 1.76 -7.25 22.26
CA VAL A 192 1.08 -6.87 23.50
C VAL A 192 1.95 -7.34 24.65
N GLY A 193 2.78 -6.44 25.18
CA GLY A 193 3.54 -6.59 26.42
C GLY A 193 2.86 -5.88 27.59
#